data_AF-A0A2D6R8X6-F1
#
_entry.id   AF-A0A2D6R8X6-F1
#
_cell.length_a   1.000
_cell.length_b   1.000
_cell.length_c   1.000
_cell.angle_alpha   90.00
_cell.angle_beta   90.00
_cell.angle_gamma   90.00
#
_symmetry.space_group_name_H-M   'P 1'
#
loop_
_entity.id
_entity.type
_entity.pdbx_description
1 polymer ?
#
loop_
_entity_poly.entity_id
_entity_poly.type
_entity_poly.pdbx_seq_one_letter_code
_entity_poly.pdbx_strand_id
1 'polypeptide(L)'
;MKMTKTDPLTGLPEDYVVEMAKLSLTRPEYFAYWGKVELFDTWGWAGIDYNRDSSVLDRANYQVFHRDVVSQYEDHFTSERMNHWAVGWVERTLVKVLVNNEDGIVFENITDAFCETLSVLTAIEEYAVLDDATYYDMEWDESISIVEEYAPKMIDRDVKLWSTMLLSKLLDNDVECCPDADRYPSEEDMIMAAYECGMCDKEYEEEWLEFCFDNNLTKPATFLPKQIDGQMEMEL
;
A
#
# COMPACT_ATOMS: atom_id res chain seq x y z
N MET A 1 -11.71 -1.01 42.84
CA MET A 1 -11.01 -1.08 41.55
C MET A 1 -9.65 -0.42 41.78
N LYS A 2 -8.55 -1.17 41.78
CA LYS A 2 -7.21 -0.55 41.86
C LYS A 2 -7.03 0.20 40.55
N MET A 3 -6.71 1.50 40.61
CA MET A 3 -6.30 2.22 39.41
C MET A 3 -4.97 1.61 38.97
N THR A 4 -4.97 1.01 37.79
CA THR A 4 -3.75 0.58 37.12
C THR A 4 -2.98 1.83 36.73
N LYS A 5 -1.68 1.86 37.03
CA LYS A 5 -0.85 2.94 36.54
C LYS A 5 -0.76 2.85 35.02
N THR A 6 -0.66 4.00 34.37
CA THR A 6 -0.52 4.11 32.93
C THR A 6 0.87 4.62 32.61
N ASP A 7 1.42 4.13 31.51
CA ASP A 7 2.61 4.69 30.89
C ASP A 7 2.37 6.17 30.57
N PRO A 8 3.22 7.09 31.08
CA PRO A 8 3.07 8.52 30.77
C PRO A 8 3.32 8.86 29.30
N LEU A 9 4.03 8.00 28.55
CA LEU A 9 4.33 8.22 27.15
C LEU A 9 3.12 7.90 26.26
N THR A 10 2.59 6.69 26.39
CA THR A 10 1.52 6.18 25.50
C THR A 10 0.12 6.21 26.10
N GLY A 11 0.00 6.35 27.42
CA GLY A 11 -1.28 6.23 28.14
C GLY A 11 -1.75 4.78 28.33
N LEU A 12 -0.98 3.78 27.86
CA LEU A 12 -1.32 2.37 28.02
C LEU A 12 -1.14 1.89 29.48
N PRO A 13 -1.95 0.94 29.97
CA PRO A 13 -1.75 0.36 31.30
C PRO A 13 -0.39 -0.34 31.45
N GLU A 14 0.35 -0.09 32.55
CA GLU A 14 1.68 -0.68 32.78
C GLU A 14 1.66 -2.23 32.78
N ASP A 15 0.58 -2.83 33.31
CA ASP A 15 0.43 -4.28 33.36
C ASP A 15 0.22 -4.90 31.96
N TYR A 16 -0.52 -4.21 31.10
CA TYR A 16 -0.67 -4.57 29.68
C TYR A 16 0.68 -4.51 28.96
N VAL A 17 1.46 -3.44 29.13
CA VAL A 17 2.80 -3.32 28.53
C VAL A 17 3.73 -4.46 28.98
N VAL A 18 3.73 -4.78 30.28
CA VAL A 18 4.49 -5.90 30.83
C VAL A 18 4.02 -7.26 30.29
N GLU A 19 2.72 -7.44 30.10
CA GLU A 19 2.17 -8.65 29.48
C GLU A 19 2.64 -8.80 28.03
N MET A 20 2.56 -7.74 27.22
CA MET A 20 3.00 -7.75 25.83
C MET A 20 4.51 -7.97 25.72
N ALA A 21 5.32 -7.40 26.62
CA ALA A 21 6.75 -7.66 26.67
C ALA A 21 7.06 -9.15 26.93
N LYS A 22 6.33 -9.80 27.85
CA LYS A 22 6.47 -11.25 28.09
C LYS A 22 6.12 -12.06 26.84
N LEU A 23 5.05 -11.70 26.14
CA LEU A 23 4.65 -12.38 24.92
C LEU A 23 5.71 -12.19 23.82
N SER A 24 6.20 -10.97 23.61
CA SER A 24 7.22 -10.65 22.59
C SER A 24 8.55 -11.37 22.83
N LEU A 25 8.91 -11.59 24.10
CA LEU A 25 10.12 -12.33 24.50
C LEU A 25 9.90 -13.85 24.63
N THR A 26 8.70 -14.36 24.34
CA THR A 26 8.46 -15.80 24.37
C THR A 26 8.92 -16.44 23.06
N ARG A 27 10.07 -17.13 23.10
CA ARG A 27 10.58 -17.87 21.95
C ARG A 27 9.64 -19.02 21.55
N PRO A 28 9.23 -19.15 20.27
CA PRO A 28 8.49 -20.31 19.80
C PRO A 28 9.31 -21.61 19.88
N GLU A 29 8.66 -22.75 20.14
CA GLU A 29 9.33 -24.05 20.38
C GLU A 29 10.24 -24.49 19.23
N TYR A 30 9.81 -24.28 17.98
CA TYR A 30 10.52 -24.69 16.76
C TYR A 30 11.09 -23.51 15.99
N PHE A 31 11.61 -22.51 16.71
CA PHE A 31 12.23 -21.34 16.12
C PHE A 31 13.71 -21.27 16.43
N ALA A 32 14.51 -21.02 15.40
CA ALA A 32 15.94 -20.80 15.53
C ALA A 32 16.31 -19.49 14.82
N TYR A 33 17.22 -18.75 15.44
CA TYR A 33 17.59 -17.41 15.03
C TYR A 33 19.11 -17.27 15.04
N TRP A 34 19.65 -16.70 13.97
CA TRP A 34 21.09 -16.45 13.79
C TRP A 34 21.33 -15.03 13.28
N GLY A 35 20.66 -14.05 13.86
CA GLY A 35 20.88 -12.64 13.56
C GLY A 35 21.80 -11.95 14.57
N LYS A 36 21.81 -10.62 14.55
CA LYS A 36 22.80 -9.80 15.29
C LYS A 36 22.36 -9.42 16.71
N VAL A 37 21.08 -9.59 17.02
CA VAL A 37 20.50 -9.19 18.31
C VAL A 37 20.16 -10.40 19.17
N GLU A 38 19.97 -10.18 20.47
CA GLU A 38 19.55 -11.21 21.42
C GLU A 38 18.02 -11.36 21.39
N LEU A 39 17.52 -11.90 20.28
CA LEU A 39 16.09 -12.10 20.06
C LEU A 39 15.51 -13.08 21.09
N PHE A 40 14.41 -12.69 21.73
CA PHE A 40 13.72 -13.30 22.87
C PHE A 40 14.40 -13.20 24.23
N ASP A 41 15.61 -12.63 24.32
CA ASP A 41 16.22 -12.29 25.60
C ASP A 41 15.97 -10.81 25.93
N THR A 42 16.35 -9.91 25.02
CA THR A 42 16.13 -8.45 25.17
C THR A 42 15.46 -7.81 23.96
N TRP A 43 15.38 -8.52 22.83
CA TRP A 43 14.74 -8.06 21.60
C TRP A 43 13.53 -8.93 21.26
N GLY A 44 12.56 -8.35 20.56
CA GLY A 44 11.36 -9.04 20.10
C GLY A 44 10.93 -8.54 18.73
N TRP A 45 9.83 -9.09 18.23
CA TRP A 45 9.22 -8.61 16.98
C TRP A 45 8.40 -7.35 17.26
N ALA A 46 8.53 -6.35 16.40
CA ALA A 46 7.73 -5.13 16.48
C ALA A 46 6.29 -5.36 15.96
N GLY A 47 6.06 -6.40 15.17
CA GLY A 47 4.73 -6.77 14.66
C GLY A 47 4.27 -5.98 13.43
N ILE A 48 5.05 -4.98 13.00
CA ILE A 48 4.83 -4.20 11.78
C ILE A 48 5.92 -4.59 10.78
N ASP A 49 5.58 -5.59 9.97
CA ASP A 49 6.44 -6.24 8.98
C ASP A 49 5.79 -6.12 7.59
N TYR A 50 6.55 -6.32 6.52
CA TYR A 50 5.98 -6.49 5.19
C TYR A 50 6.71 -7.57 4.40
N ASN A 51 6.08 -8.07 3.34
CA ASN A 51 6.62 -9.11 2.48
C ASN A 51 6.37 -8.78 1.00
N ARG A 52 6.82 -9.65 0.11
CA ARG A 52 6.63 -9.47 -1.34
C ARG A 52 5.16 -9.27 -1.74
N ASP A 53 4.26 -10.02 -1.10
CA ASP A 53 2.83 -10.09 -1.40
C ASP A 53 2.00 -9.23 -0.43
N SER A 54 2.65 -8.31 0.30
CA SER A 54 1.95 -7.36 1.17
C SER A 54 1.07 -6.40 0.37
N SER A 55 -0.08 -6.08 0.94
CA SER A 55 -1.03 -5.10 0.38
C SER A 55 -0.42 -3.69 0.33
N VAL A 56 -1.11 -2.76 -0.32
CA VAL A 56 -0.77 -1.33 -0.25
C VAL A 56 -0.81 -0.85 1.21
N LEU A 57 -1.86 -1.21 1.95
CA LEU A 57 -2.04 -0.85 3.36
C LEU A 57 -0.87 -1.32 4.24
N ASP A 58 -0.47 -2.58 4.11
CA ASP A 58 0.66 -3.14 4.87
C ASP A 58 1.95 -2.37 4.61
N ARG A 59 2.22 -2.06 3.33
CA ARG A 59 3.41 -1.31 2.92
C ARG A 59 3.35 0.15 3.41
N ALA A 60 2.19 0.79 3.34
CA ALA A 60 1.99 2.15 3.81
C ALA A 60 2.20 2.25 5.32
N ASN A 61 1.57 1.37 6.10
CA ASN A 61 1.75 1.32 7.55
C ASN A 61 3.21 1.04 7.94
N TYR A 62 3.88 0.13 7.24
CA TYR A 62 5.30 -0.12 7.44
C TYR A 62 6.14 1.14 7.20
N GLN A 63 5.91 1.85 6.09
CA GLN A 63 6.63 3.07 5.76
C GLN A 63 6.41 4.17 6.81
N VAL A 64 5.17 4.37 7.26
CA VAL A 64 4.80 5.35 8.29
C VAL A 64 5.43 5.00 9.63
N PHE A 65 5.34 3.75 10.06
CA PHE A 65 5.96 3.28 11.30
C PHE A 65 7.49 3.52 11.30
N HIS A 66 8.15 3.25 10.17
CA HIS A 66 9.59 3.49 10.03
C HIS A 66 9.94 4.98 10.03
N ARG A 67 9.14 5.79 9.34
CA ARG A 67 9.30 7.26 9.28
C ARG A 67 9.13 7.89 10.66
N ASP A 68 8.10 7.49 11.41
CA ASP A 68 7.65 8.25 12.58
C ASP A 68 8.10 7.66 13.91
N VAL A 69 8.31 6.34 14.02
CA VAL A 69 8.73 5.68 15.26
C VAL A 69 10.16 5.19 15.18
N VAL A 70 10.49 4.38 14.17
CA VAL A 70 11.83 3.77 14.08
C VAL A 70 12.94 4.83 14.01
N SER A 71 12.72 5.89 13.24
CA SER A 71 13.67 7.01 13.11
C SER A 71 13.94 7.76 14.41
N GLN A 72 13.04 7.69 15.39
CA GLN A 72 13.24 8.34 16.71
C GLN A 72 14.07 7.47 17.67
N TYR A 73 14.14 6.16 17.41
CA TYR A 73 14.80 5.18 18.28
C TYR A 73 15.71 4.25 17.48
N GLU A 74 16.55 4.79 16.58
CA GLU A 74 17.34 4.00 15.63
C GLU A 74 18.18 2.88 16.29
N ASP A 75 18.70 3.11 17.50
CA ASP A 75 19.50 2.12 18.26
C ASP A 75 18.66 1.00 18.91
N HIS A 76 17.33 1.15 18.94
CA HIS A 76 16.38 0.19 19.50
C HIS A 76 15.61 -0.59 18.44
N PHE A 77 15.89 -0.34 17.16
CA PHE A 77 15.27 -1.05 16.05
C PHE A 77 16.33 -1.65 15.13
N THR A 78 15.99 -2.77 14.50
CA THR A 78 16.72 -3.28 13.36
C THR A 78 15.75 -3.97 12.42
N SER A 79 16.02 -3.92 11.12
CA SER A 79 15.26 -4.69 10.13
C SER A 79 16.08 -5.89 9.67
N GLU A 80 15.41 -7.03 9.52
CA GLU A 80 16.01 -8.23 8.99
C GLU A 80 15.13 -8.87 7.93
N ARG A 81 15.71 -9.05 6.74
CA ARG A 81 15.10 -9.80 5.66
C ARG A 81 15.30 -11.30 5.84
N MET A 82 14.19 -12.02 5.94
CA MET A 82 14.16 -13.47 6.01
C MET A 82 13.58 -14.03 4.71
N ASN A 83 14.34 -14.87 4.01
CA ASN A 83 13.81 -15.58 2.84
C ASN A 83 12.86 -16.69 3.31
N HIS A 84 11.69 -16.78 2.68
CA HIS A 84 10.69 -17.78 2.99
C HIS A 84 10.16 -18.41 1.70
N TRP A 85 10.08 -19.73 1.64
CA TRP A 85 9.74 -20.45 0.41
C TRP A 85 8.34 -20.11 -0.13
N ALA A 86 7.39 -19.74 0.74
CA ALA A 86 6.01 -19.45 0.33
C ALA A 86 5.80 -18.01 -0.20
N VAL A 87 6.44 -17.02 0.42
CA VAL A 87 6.21 -15.58 0.16
C VAL A 87 7.44 -14.88 -0.40
N GLY A 88 8.47 -15.65 -0.79
CA GLY A 88 9.75 -15.15 -1.26
C GLY A 88 10.62 -14.62 -0.12
N TRP A 89 10.22 -13.50 0.47
CA TRP A 89 10.92 -12.85 1.58
C TRP A 89 9.95 -12.10 2.48
N VAL A 90 10.32 -11.95 3.75
CA VAL A 90 9.66 -11.08 4.73
C VAL A 90 10.72 -10.12 5.27
N GLU A 91 10.43 -8.83 5.26
CA GLU A 91 11.21 -7.81 5.96
C GLU A 91 10.59 -7.63 7.34
N ARG A 92 11.30 -8.10 8.38
CA ARG A 92 10.82 -8.01 9.76
C ARG A 92 11.47 -6.85 10.50
N THR A 93 10.66 -6.11 11.24
CA THR A 93 11.15 -5.09 12.17
C THR A 93 11.30 -5.71 13.56
N LEU A 94 12.50 -5.65 14.11
CA LEU A 94 12.80 -6.07 15.48
C LEU A 94 12.93 -4.84 16.36
N VAL A 95 12.45 -4.95 17.59
CA VAL A 95 12.51 -3.87 18.59
C VAL A 95 13.17 -4.38 19.86
N LYS A 96 14.02 -3.54 20.47
CA LYS A 96 14.61 -3.81 21.77
C LYS A 96 13.53 -3.67 22.84
N VAL A 97 13.11 -4.77 23.45
CA VAL A 97 12.03 -4.80 24.44
C VAL A 97 12.54 -4.37 25.81
N LEU A 98 13.72 -4.87 26.22
CA LEU A 98 14.28 -4.60 27.55
C LEU A 98 15.55 -3.77 27.46
N VAL A 99 15.77 -2.88 28.44
CA VAL A 99 17.03 -2.13 28.56
C VAL A 99 18.19 -3.09 28.82
N ASN A 100 18.00 -4.05 29.74
CA ASN A 100 18.94 -5.12 30.07
C ASN A 100 18.22 -6.44 30.43
N ASN A 101 18.97 -7.55 30.51
CA ASN A 101 18.43 -8.88 30.82
C ASN A 101 18.45 -9.24 32.32
N GLU A 102 19.09 -8.44 33.18
CA GLU A 102 19.32 -8.75 34.60
C GLU A 102 18.12 -8.35 35.48
N ASP A 103 17.47 -7.24 35.16
CA ASP A 103 16.39 -6.66 35.97
C ASP A 103 15.01 -7.35 35.76
N GLY A 104 14.94 -8.29 34.81
CA GLY A 104 13.72 -9.03 34.48
C GLY A 104 12.68 -8.20 33.72
N ILE A 105 11.50 -8.79 33.49
CA ILE A 105 10.42 -8.17 32.70
C ILE A 105 9.49 -7.38 33.64
N VAL A 106 9.92 -6.17 33.95
CA VAL A 106 9.20 -5.16 34.73
C VAL A 106 9.08 -3.87 33.93
N PHE A 107 8.05 -3.06 34.20
CA PHE A 107 7.74 -1.87 33.39
C PHE A 107 8.93 -0.91 33.30
N GLU A 108 9.66 -0.71 34.40
CA GLU A 108 10.82 0.19 34.45
C GLU A 108 12.03 -0.28 33.62
N ASN A 109 12.07 -1.55 33.22
CA ASN A 109 13.11 -2.12 32.37
C ASN A 109 12.65 -2.27 30.91
N ILE A 110 11.39 -1.95 30.58
CA ILE A 110 10.89 -1.96 29.21
C ILE A 110 11.29 -0.65 28.53
N THR A 111 11.71 -0.73 27.26
CA THR A 111 12.15 0.46 26.53
C THR A 111 10.97 1.31 26.06
N ASP A 112 11.19 2.62 25.98
CA ASP A 112 10.22 3.56 25.39
C ASP A 112 9.88 3.20 23.93
N ALA A 113 10.87 2.69 23.17
CA ALA A 113 10.67 2.24 21.79
C ALA A 113 9.65 1.09 21.69
N PHE A 114 9.68 0.16 22.64
CA PHE A 114 8.68 -0.91 22.70
C PHE A 114 7.30 -0.38 23.11
N CYS A 115 7.23 0.55 24.07
CA CYS A 115 5.97 1.21 24.44
C CYS A 115 5.32 1.90 23.24
N GLU A 116 6.08 2.72 22.51
CA GLU A 116 5.59 3.39 21.28
C GLU A 116 5.13 2.37 20.23
N THR A 117 5.87 1.28 20.05
CA THR A 117 5.45 0.19 19.16
C THR A 117 4.07 -0.36 19.56
N LEU A 118 3.83 -0.60 20.85
CA LEU A 118 2.53 -1.06 21.33
C LEU A 118 1.43 -0.01 21.10
N SER A 119 1.72 1.28 21.29
CA SER A 119 0.77 2.35 21.00
C SER A 119 0.35 2.35 19.54
N VAL A 120 1.29 2.15 18.62
CA VAL A 120 1.01 2.04 17.19
C VAL A 120 0.16 0.81 16.89
N LEU A 121 0.50 -0.36 17.44
CA LEU A 121 -0.29 -1.58 17.26
C LEU A 121 -1.71 -1.43 17.79
N THR A 122 -1.88 -0.82 18.97
CA THR A 122 -3.21 -0.51 19.52
C THR A 122 -3.98 0.48 18.64
N ALA A 123 -3.31 1.50 18.09
CA ALA A 123 -3.94 2.44 17.16
C ALA A 123 -4.42 1.74 15.88
N ILE A 124 -3.63 0.80 15.33
CA ILE A 124 -4.02 -0.01 14.15
C ILE A 124 -5.25 -0.87 14.43
N GLU A 125 -5.37 -1.44 15.63
CA GLU A 125 -6.56 -2.21 16.02
C GLU A 125 -7.83 -1.36 16.05
N GLU A 126 -7.73 -0.07 16.39
CA GLU A 126 -8.85 0.87 16.37
C GLU A 126 -9.12 1.41 14.95
N TYR A 127 -8.07 1.71 14.20
CA TYR A 127 -8.12 2.22 12.84
C TYR A 127 -6.93 1.71 12.02
N ALA A 128 -7.21 0.88 11.01
CA ALA A 128 -6.19 0.09 10.33
C ALA A 128 -5.15 0.92 9.54
N VAL A 129 -5.37 2.21 9.32
CA VAL A 129 -4.49 3.10 8.54
C VAL A 129 -3.76 4.05 9.48
N LEU A 130 -2.43 4.02 9.48
CA LEU A 130 -1.64 4.92 10.33
C LEU A 130 -1.60 6.36 9.80
N ASP A 131 -1.60 6.54 8.48
CA ASP A 131 -1.52 7.85 7.83
C ASP A 131 -2.29 7.78 6.50
N ASP A 132 -3.46 8.41 6.47
CA ASP A 132 -4.36 8.37 5.31
C ASP A 132 -3.73 8.93 4.04
N ALA A 133 -2.90 9.98 4.17
CA ALA A 133 -2.27 10.61 3.02
C ALA A 133 -1.24 9.67 2.37
N THR A 134 -0.42 9.01 3.19
CA THR A 134 0.58 8.05 2.72
C THR A 134 -0.10 6.83 2.10
N TYR A 135 -1.16 6.32 2.72
CA TYR A 135 -1.94 5.21 2.16
C TYR A 135 -2.57 5.59 0.81
N TYR A 136 -3.23 6.76 0.75
CA TYR A 136 -3.86 7.26 -0.48
C TYR A 136 -2.87 7.43 -1.63
N ASP A 137 -1.71 8.05 -1.37
CA ASP A 137 -0.70 8.26 -2.40
C ASP A 137 -0.18 6.91 -2.95
N MET A 138 0.04 5.92 -2.07
CA MET A 138 0.49 4.60 -2.48
C MET A 138 -0.58 3.80 -3.23
N GLU A 139 -1.85 3.92 -2.82
CA GLU A 139 -2.98 3.28 -3.51
C GLU A 139 -3.18 3.85 -4.91
N TRP A 140 -3.00 5.16 -5.05
CA TRP A 140 -3.04 5.85 -6.33
C TRP A 140 -1.91 5.40 -7.27
N ASP A 141 -0.67 5.32 -6.77
CA ASP A 141 0.48 4.86 -7.55
C ASP A 141 0.36 3.39 -7.99
N GLU A 142 -0.17 2.53 -7.11
CA GLU A 142 -0.45 1.13 -7.43
C GLU A 142 -1.54 1.03 -8.51
N SER A 143 -2.62 1.80 -8.38
CA SER A 143 -3.72 1.85 -9.35
C SER A 143 -3.25 2.34 -10.73
N ILE A 144 -2.37 3.33 -10.78
CA ILE A 144 -1.72 3.75 -12.03
C ILE A 144 -0.92 2.58 -12.63
N SER A 145 -0.12 1.89 -11.81
CA SER A 145 0.72 0.78 -12.27
C SER A 145 -0.12 -0.37 -12.87
N ILE A 146 -1.24 -0.69 -12.23
CA ILE A 146 -2.22 -1.67 -12.74
C ILE A 146 -2.79 -1.22 -14.09
N VAL A 147 -3.22 0.03 -14.20
CA VAL A 147 -3.72 0.56 -15.46
C VAL A 147 -2.65 0.48 -16.55
N GLU A 148 -1.40 0.81 -16.25
CA GLU A 148 -0.29 0.74 -17.20
C GLU A 148 0.02 -0.68 -17.69
N GLU A 149 -0.11 -1.65 -16.80
CA GLU A 149 0.13 -3.06 -17.09
C GLU A 149 -1.02 -3.69 -17.88
N TYR A 150 -2.27 -3.46 -17.47
CA TYR A 150 -3.44 -4.21 -17.93
C TYR A 150 -4.31 -3.47 -18.95
N ALA A 151 -4.11 -2.18 -19.18
CA ALA A 151 -4.89 -1.43 -20.17
C ALA A 151 -4.78 -2.04 -21.58
N PRO A 152 -5.91 -2.22 -22.30
CA PRO A 152 -5.91 -2.71 -23.67
C PRO A 152 -5.01 -1.90 -24.60
N LYS A 153 -4.37 -2.58 -25.56
CA LYS A 153 -3.40 -1.95 -26.48
C LYS A 153 -4.01 -0.89 -27.40
N MET A 154 -5.32 -0.93 -27.63
CA MET A 154 -6.03 0.05 -28.45
C MET A 154 -6.13 1.44 -27.82
N ILE A 155 -5.79 1.58 -26.53
CA ILE A 155 -5.74 2.86 -25.84
C ILE A 155 -4.46 3.60 -26.24
N ASP A 156 -4.60 4.85 -26.70
CA ASP A 156 -3.48 5.69 -27.14
C ASP A 156 -2.56 6.07 -25.96
N ARG A 157 -1.36 5.49 -25.93
CA ARG A 157 -0.35 5.70 -24.89
C ARG A 157 0.60 6.88 -25.18
N ASP A 158 0.50 7.50 -26.37
CA ASP A 158 1.28 8.71 -26.70
C ASP A 158 0.67 9.96 -26.05
N VAL A 159 -0.57 9.85 -25.55
CA VAL A 159 -1.20 10.90 -24.74
C VAL A 159 -0.41 11.07 -23.44
N LYS A 160 0.01 12.31 -23.18
CA LYS A 160 0.77 12.63 -21.96
C LYS A 160 -0.09 12.36 -20.73
N LEU A 161 0.44 11.59 -19.77
CA LEU A 161 -0.28 11.15 -18.57
C LEU A 161 -1.54 10.32 -18.86
N TRP A 162 -1.53 9.53 -19.94
CA TRP A 162 -2.68 8.71 -20.34
C TRP A 162 -3.21 7.82 -19.19
N SER A 163 -2.33 7.20 -18.40
CA SER A 163 -2.72 6.30 -17.30
C SER A 163 -3.43 7.04 -16.18
N THR A 164 -2.90 8.21 -15.78
CA THR A 164 -3.55 9.10 -14.81
C THR A 164 -4.90 9.63 -15.32
N MET A 165 -4.97 10.03 -16.59
CA MET A 165 -6.22 10.51 -17.20
C MET A 165 -7.26 9.39 -17.24
N LEU A 166 -6.84 8.18 -17.59
CA LEU A 166 -7.70 7.01 -17.64
C LEU A 166 -8.24 6.65 -16.26
N LEU A 167 -7.36 6.58 -15.26
CA LEU A 167 -7.76 6.29 -13.88
C LEU A 167 -8.70 7.35 -13.31
N SER A 168 -8.43 8.63 -13.55
CA SER A 168 -9.34 9.72 -13.16
C SER A 168 -10.70 9.56 -13.82
N LYS A 169 -10.75 9.16 -15.09
CA LYS A 169 -12.00 8.99 -15.82
C LYS A 169 -12.78 7.75 -15.36
N LEU A 170 -12.10 6.68 -15.00
CA LEU A 170 -12.71 5.51 -14.37
C LEU A 170 -13.39 5.91 -13.06
N LEU A 171 -12.73 6.71 -12.22
CA LEU A 171 -13.32 7.23 -10.98
C LEU A 171 -14.55 8.11 -11.25
N ASP A 172 -14.49 9.01 -12.24
CA ASP A 172 -15.64 9.83 -12.65
C ASP A 172 -16.84 9.00 -13.13
N ASN A 173 -16.57 7.78 -13.63
CA ASN A 173 -17.57 6.82 -14.09
C ASN A 173 -18.03 5.86 -12.97
N ASP A 174 -17.72 6.17 -11.71
CA ASP A 174 -17.99 5.32 -10.54
C ASP A 174 -17.34 3.92 -10.63
N VAL A 175 -16.24 3.78 -11.38
CA VAL A 175 -15.44 2.55 -11.46
C VAL A 175 -14.26 2.65 -10.48
N GLU A 176 -14.40 1.95 -9.36
CA GLU A 176 -13.39 1.91 -8.29
C GLU A 176 -12.24 0.95 -8.63
N CYS A 177 -11.01 1.44 -8.50
CA CYS A 177 -9.79 0.63 -8.47
C CYS A 177 -9.28 0.60 -7.03
N CYS A 178 -9.40 -0.54 -6.37
CA CYS A 178 -8.96 -0.75 -4.99
C CYS A 178 -8.14 -2.05 -4.94
N PRO A 179 -6.80 -1.96 -5.09
CA PRO A 179 -5.91 -3.12 -5.10
C PRO A 179 -6.05 -3.98 -3.84
N ASP A 180 -6.20 -3.36 -2.68
CA ASP A 180 -6.32 -4.06 -1.39
C ASP A 180 -7.64 -4.83 -1.23
N ALA A 181 -8.67 -4.48 -2.02
CA ALA A 181 -9.93 -5.20 -2.10
C ALA A 181 -10.01 -6.16 -3.31
N ASP A 182 -8.91 -6.36 -4.03
CA ASP A 182 -8.85 -7.08 -5.31
C ASP A 182 -9.91 -6.58 -6.31
N ARG A 183 -10.15 -5.26 -6.32
CA ARG A 183 -11.08 -4.60 -7.24
C ARG A 183 -10.32 -3.84 -8.30
N TYR A 184 -10.50 -4.28 -9.54
CA TYR A 184 -9.83 -3.72 -10.70
C TYR A 184 -10.87 -3.38 -11.78
N PRO A 185 -10.65 -2.33 -12.58
CA PRO A 185 -11.51 -2.03 -13.71
C PRO A 185 -11.46 -3.17 -14.73
N SER A 186 -12.59 -3.45 -15.37
CA SER A 186 -12.60 -4.39 -16.49
C SER A 186 -11.97 -3.79 -17.75
N GLU A 187 -11.63 -4.62 -18.73
CA GLU A 187 -11.18 -4.12 -20.04
C GLU A 187 -12.22 -3.20 -20.68
N GLU A 188 -13.51 -3.52 -20.57
CA GLU A 188 -14.61 -2.71 -21.10
C GLU A 188 -14.69 -1.35 -20.40
N ASP A 189 -14.54 -1.29 -19.08
CA ASP A 189 -14.49 -0.03 -18.32
C ASP A 189 -13.34 0.85 -18.79
N MET A 190 -12.15 0.26 -18.98
CA MET A 190 -10.96 0.97 -19.48
C MET A 190 -11.15 1.47 -20.91
N ILE A 191 -11.75 0.69 -21.80
CA ILE A 191 -11.99 1.11 -23.20
C ILE A 191 -13.03 2.24 -23.23
N MET A 192 -14.10 2.15 -22.43
CA MET A 192 -15.12 3.19 -22.34
C MET A 192 -14.53 4.50 -21.81
N ALA A 193 -13.76 4.44 -20.71
CA ALA A 193 -13.10 5.62 -20.15
C ALA A 193 -12.10 6.24 -21.16
N ALA A 194 -11.34 5.41 -21.89
CA ALA A 194 -10.43 5.87 -22.93
C ALA A 194 -11.17 6.55 -24.11
N TYR A 195 -12.30 6.00 -24.55
CA TYR A 195 -13.16 6.59 -25.57
C TYR A 195 -13.61 8.00 -25.18
N GLU A 196 -14.08 8.17 -23.94
CA GLU A 196 -14.57 9.46 -23.44
C GLU A 196 -13.46 10.50 -23.29
N CYS A 197 -12.23 10.05 -23.06
CA CYS A 197 -11.03 10.90 -23.08
C CYS A 197 -10.46 11.14 -24.48
N GLY A 198 -11.00 10.50 -25.53
CA GLY A 198 -10.48 10.57 -26.89
C GLY A 198 -9.13 9.88 -27.08
N MET A 199 -8.77 8.94 -26.21
CA MET A 199 -7.51 8.19 -26.21
C MET A 199 -7.59 6.96 -27.12
N CYS A 200 -7.99 7.17 -28.38
CA CYS A 200 -8.17 6.10 -29.36
C CYS A 200 -6.96 5.97 -30.29
N ASP A 201 -6.21 4.88 -30.17
CA ASP A 201 -5.07 4.59 -31.05
C ASP A 201 -5.54 4.26 -32.48
N LYS A 202 -4.87 4.87 -33.47
CA LYS A 202 -5.15 4.69 -34.90
C LYS A 202 -4.70 3.35 -35.45
N GLU A 203 -3.73 2.70 -34.83
CA GLU A 203 -3.31 1.37 -35.25
C GLU A 203 -4.41 0.32 -35.04
N TYR A 204 -5.38 0.63 -34.18
CA TYR A 204 -6.50 -0.22 -33.79
C TYR A 204 -7.86 0.33 -34.23
N GLU A 205 -7.94 0.99 -35.40
CA GLU A 205 -9.20 1.60 -35.89
C GLU A 205 -10.34 0.57 -36.01
N GLU A 206 -10.06 -0.65 -36.49
CA GLU A 206 -11.09 -1.68 -36.68
C GLU A 206 -11.73 -2.10 -35.34
N GLU A 207 -10.90 -2.36 -34.33
CA GLU A 207 -11.33 -2.75 -32.99
C GLU A 207 -12.13 -1.63 -32.30
N TRP A 208 -11.71 -0.37 -32.47
CA TRP A 208 -12.48 0.76 -31.94
C TRP A 208 -13.84 0.92 -32.63
N LEU A 209 -13.92 0.69 -33.93
CA LEU A 209 -15.18 0.79 -34.67
C LEU A 209 -16.15 -0.33 -34.27
N GLU A 210 -15.65 -1.54 -34.05
CA GLU A 210 -16.43 -2.66 -33.52
C GLU A 210 -16.95 -2.32 -32.12
N PHE A 211 -16.08 -1.90 -31.20
CA PHE A 211 -16.48 -1.48 -29.85
C PHE A 211 -17.54 -0.37 -29.87
N CYS A 212 -17.36 0.65 -30.71
CA CYS A 212 -18.33 1.74 -30.84
C CYS A 212 -19.67 1.25 -31.40
N PHE A 213 -19.66 0.33 -32.36
CA PHE A 213 -20.88 -0.25 -32.91
C PHE A 213 -21.65 -1.05 -31.85
N ASP A 214 -20.96 -1.92 -31.12
CA ASP A 214 -21.57 -2.77 -30.08
C ASP A 214 -22.16 -1.96 -28.92
N ASN A 215 -21.53 -0.82 -28.60
CA ASN A 215 -21.96 0.07 -27.53
C ASN A 215 -22.84 1.25 -28.00
N ASN A 216 -23.23 1.28 -29.29
CA ASN A 216 -24.02 2.36 -29.89
C ASN A 216 -23.43 3.77 -29.66
N LEU A 217 -22.10 3.88 -29.80
CA LEU A 217 -21.31 5.10 -29.67
C LEU A 217 -21.04 5.71 -31.05
N THR A 218 -20.71 7.01 -31.07
CA THR A 218 -20.31 7.68 -32.31
C THR A 218 -18.86 7.35 -32.67
N LYS A 219 -18.56 7.30 -33.97
CA LYS A 219 -17.19 7.10 -34.45
C LYS A 219 -16.24 8.17 -33.85
N PRO A 220 -15.12 7.80 -33.21
CA PRO A 220 -14.16 8.75 -32.67
C PRO A 220 -13.65 9.75 -33.71
N ALA A 221 -13.49 11.01 -33.31
CA ALA A 221 -13.05 12.09 -34.20
C ALA A 221 -11.67 11.81 -34.83
N THR A 222 -10.81 11.08 -34.12
CA THR A 222 -9.48 10.65 -34.55
C THR A 222 -9.50 9.85 -35.86
N PHE A 223 -10.60 9.19 -36.17
CA PHE A 223 -10.80 8.35 -37.35
C PHE A 223 -11.64 9.02 -38.45
N LEU A 224 -12.10 10.26 -38.23
CA LEU A 224 -12.79 11.01 -39.27
C LEU A 224 -11.77 11.54 -40.28
N PRO A 225 -12.07 11.49 -41.60
CA PRO A 225 -11.20 12.08 -42.60
C PRO A 225 -11.02 13.57 -42.30
N LYS A 226 -9.77 14.05 -42.31
CA LYS A 226 -9.48 15.48 -42.18
C LYS A 226 -10.21 16.22 -43.30
N GLN A 227 -11.13 17.11 -42.96
CA GLN A 227 -11.69 18.03 -43.95
C GLN A 227 -10.55 18.86 -44.52
N ILE A 228 -10.29 18.71 -45.82
CA ILE A 228 -9.35 19.56 -46.54
C ILE A 228 -10.14 20.82 -46.90
N ASP A 229 -9.67 22.00 -46.46
CA ASP A 229 -10.31 23.32 -46.67
C ASP A 229 -10.64 23.67 -48.14
N GLY A 230 -10.30 22.81 -49.11
CA GLY A 230 -10.60 23.00 -50.54
C GLY A 230 -11.92 22.40 -51.05
N GLN A 231 -12.71 21.69 -50.23
CA GLN A 231 -14.00 21.14 -50.70
C GLN A 231 -15.20 22.10 -50.59
N MET A 232 -15.01 23.30 -50.03
CA MET A 232 -16.08 24.31 -49.97
C MET A 232 -16.24 25.15 -51.26
N GLU A 233 -15.36 25.03 -52.25
CA GLU A 233 -15.42 25.85 -53.48
C GLU A 233 -16.10 25.19 -54.70
N MET A 234 -16.71 24.00 -54.57
CA MET A 234 -17.40 23.33 -55.69
C MET A 234 -18.93 23.24 -55.56
N GLU A 235 -19.54 24.08 -54.72
CA GLU A 235 -21.00 24.26 -54.71
C GLU A 235 -21.37 25.75 -54.80
N LEU A 236 -21.07 26.39 -55.94
CA LEU A 236 -21.76 27.59 -56.42
C LEU A 236 -21.98 27.51 -57.94
#